data_AF-A0A517MBC2-F1
#
_entry.id   AF-A0A517MBC2-F1
#
_cell.length_a   1.000
_cell.length_b   1.000
_cell.length_c   1.000
_cell.angle_alpha   90.00
_cell.angle_beta   90.00
_cell.angle_gamma   90.00
#
_symmetry.space_group_name_H-M   'P 1'
#
loop_
_entity.id
_entity.type
_entity.pdbx_description
1 polymer ?
#
loop_
_entity_poly.entity_id
_entity_poly.type
_entity_poly.pdbx_seq_one_letter_code
_entity_poly.pdbx_strand_id
1 'polypeptide(L)'
;MSDRIYSHRDLIVYQKSFSAGKRIFELSKSFPREEMFALTDQMRRSSRSVSANIAEAWRKRRYVKHFASTLNIAEGEAAETQVWIEYAAAHGYLDQQTAKQANEFYDEILRMIVSMIVAPEKWCVGKGGSGRNRENDELKTKEELSVYSSVEAPLIDQSELLSLSPPLRVSLSDDFEDENA
;
A
#
# COMPACT_ATOMS: atom_id res chain seq x y z
N MET A 1 -13.58 -10.53 7.78
CA MET A 1 -14.89 -10.58 7.08
C MET A 1 -14.55 -10.74 5.62
N SER A 2 -15.04 -11.80 4.99
CA SER A 2 -14.77 -12.07 3.59
C SER A 2 -15.69 -11.23 2.71
N ASP A 3 -15.10 -10.34 1.91
CA ASP A 3 -15.83 -9.44 1.03
C ASP A 3 -15.46 -9.71 -0.44
N ARG A 4 -16.39 -9.39 -1.35
CA ARG A 4 -16.12 -9.46 -2.78
C ARG A 4 -15.27 -8.26 -3.21
N ILE A 5 -14.14 -8.53 -3.84
CA ILE A 5 -13.21 -7.50 -4.30
C ILE A 5 -13.42 -7.28 -5.80
N TYR A 6 -14.12 -6.20 -6.16
CA TYR A 6 -14.42 -5.85 -7.56
C TYR A 6 -13.29 -5.04 -8.18
N SER A 7 -12.62 -4.21 -7.38
CA SER A 7 -11.55 -3.33 -7.81
C SER A 7 -10.47 -3.19 -6.75
N HIS A 8 -9.33 -2.61 -7.13
CA HIS A 8 -8.26 -2.30 -6.17
C HIS A 8 -8.75 -1.36 -5.05
N ARG A 9 -9.82 -0.60 -5.28
CA ARG A 9 -10.39 0.31 -4.27
C ARG A 9 -11.01 -0.43 -3.09
N ASP A 10 -11.33 -1.71 -3.27
CA ASP A 10 -11.88 -2.55 -2.20
C ASP A 10 -10.75 -3.21 -1.37
N LEU A 11 -9.48 -3.05 -1.77
CA LEU A 11 -8.33 -3.53 -1.01
C LEU A 11 -8.04 -2.59 0.16
N ILE A 12 -7.95 -3.14 1.36
CA ILE A 12 -7.62 -2.36 2.58
C ILE A 12 -6.26 -1.68 2.44
N VAL A 13 -5.25 -2.40 1.92
CA VAL A 13 -3.90 -1.88 1.70
C VAL A 13 -3.90 -0.70 0.71
N TYR A 14 -4.77 -0.71 -0.30
CA TYR A 14 -4.92 0.42 -1.22
C TYR A 14 -5.52 1.64 -0.52
N GLN A 15 -6.59 1.45 0.25
CA GLN A 15 -7.23 2.56 0.98
C GLN A 15 -6.27 3.20 1.98
N LYS A 16 -5.49 2.39 2.70
CA LYS A 16 -4.47 2.86 3.64
C LYS A 16 -3.32 3.58 2.95
N SER A 17 -2.75 3.01 1.89
CA SER A 17 -1.68 3.67 1.12
C SER A 17 -2.11 4.97 0.45
N PHE A 18 -3.34 5.04 -0.09
CA PHE A 18 -3.88 6.28 -0.63
C PHE A 18 -4.05 7.35 0.46
N SER A 19 -4.55 6.96 1.63
CA SER A 19 -4.70 7.85 2.79
C SER A 19 -3.35 8.33 3.31
N ALA A 20 -2.34 7.45 3.37
CA ALA A 20 -0.97 7.80 3.73
C ALA A 20 -0.37 8.80 2.73
N GLY A 21 -0.51 8.58 1.43
CA GLY A 21 -0.06 9.53 0.40
C GLY A 21 -0.73 10.90 0.50
N LYS A 22 -2.03 10.95 0.85
CA LYS A 22 -2.72 12.22 1.15
C LYS A 22 -2.12 12.89 2.39
N ARG A 23 -1.85 12.14 3.46
CA ARG A 23 -1.23 12.67 4.69
C ARG A 23 0.16 13.26 4.41
N ILE A 24 0.99 12.57 3.63
CA ILE A 24 2.31 13.05 3.21
C ILE A 24 2.21 14.35 2.42
N PHE A 25 1.24 14.45 1.51
CA PHE A 25 0.99 15.69 0.78
C PHE A 25 0.63 16.85 1.73
N GLU A 26 -0.22 16.62 2.73
CA GLU A 26 -0.57 17.64 3.72
C GLU A 26 0.60 18.04 4.60
N LEU A 27 1.38 17.07 5.11
CA LEU A 27 2.57 17.31 5.93
C LEU A 27 3.61 18.14 5.20
N SER A 28 3.87 17.84 3.93
CA SER A 28 4.86 18.56 3.13
C SER A 28 4.45 19.98 2.74
N LYS A 29 3.24 20.46 3.05
CA LYS A 29 2.86 21.86 2.81
C LYS A 29 3.56 22.84 3.74
N SER A 30 4.03 22.39 4.91
CA SER A 30 4.78 23.23 5.85
C SER A 30 6.27 23.29 5.57
N PHE A 31 6.77 22.54 4.56
CA PHE A 31 8.20 22.49 4.27
C PHE A 31 8.69 23.80 3.65
N PRO A 32 10.00 24.14 3.81
CA PRO A 32 10.58 25.31 3.18
C PRO A 32 10.40 25.28 1.65
N ARG A 33 10.29 26.47 1.03
CA ARG A 33 10.08 26.56 -0.42
C ARG A 33 11.26 26.03 -1.22
N GLU A 34 12.45 26.11 -0.65
CA GLU A 34 13.71 25.61 -1.19
C GLU A 34 13.68 24.09 -1.41
N GLU A 35 12.88 23.37 -0.61
CA GLU A 35 12.72 21.90 -0.70
C GLU A 35 11.66 21.45 -1.71
N MET A 36 10.97 22.38 -2.37
CA MET A 36 9.84 22.08 -3.24
C MET A 36 10.20 21.10 -4.37
N PHE A 37 11.39 21.24 -4.96
CA PHE A 37 11.90 20.37 -6.04
C PHE A 37 12.95 19.36 -5.55
N ALA A 38 13.13 19.24 -4.23
CA ALA A 38 14.05 18.30 -3.60
C ALA A 38 13.25 17.36 -2.70
N LEU A 39 13.33 17.49 -1.38
CA LEU A 39 12.70 16.56 -0.44
C LEU A 39 11.19 16.48 -0.63
N THR A 40 10.51 17.61 -0.86
CA THR A 40 9.05 17.65 -1.02
C THR A 40 8.59 16.82 -2.21
N ASP A 41 9.30 16.92 -3.34
CA ASP A 41 8.92 16.20 -4.56
C ASP A 41 9.19 14.70 -4.43
N GLN A 42 10.36 14.31 -3.92
CA GLN A 42 10.70 12.89 -3.72
C GLN A 42 9.72 12.21 -2.77
N MET A 43 9.42 12.85 -1.64
CA MET A 43 8.48 12.33 -0.64
C MET A 43 7.04 12.20 -1.19
N ARG A 44 6.59 13.17 -2.00
CA ARG A 44 5.25 13.13 -2.62
C ARG A 44 5.17 12.10 -3.75
N ARG A 45 6.22 11.91 -4.53
CA ARG A 45 6.23 10.93 -5.63
C ARG A 45 6.24 9.52 -5.10
N SER A 46 7.19 9.19 -4.21
CA SER A 46 7.29 7.86 -3.61
C SER A 46 6.00 7.46 -2.90
N SER A 47 5.46 8.34 -2.05
CA SER A 47 4.22 8.06 -1.30
C SER A 47 3.00 7.76 -2.18
N ARG A 48 2.83 8.47 -3.30
CA ARG A 48 1.75 8.22 -4.27
C ARG A 48 1.98 6.94 -5.08
N SER A 49 3.25 6.65 -5.40
CA SER A 49 3.66 5.48 -6.15
C SER A 49 3.24 4.17 -5.47
N VAL A 50 3.24 4.12 -4.13
CA VAL A 50 2.76 2.94 -3.37
C VAL A 50 1.34 2.55 -3.77
N SER A 51 0.38 3.48 -3.70
CA SER A 51 -1.01 3.19 -4.05
C SER A 51 -1.22 2.90 -5.55
N ALA A 52 -0.41 3.54 -6.40
CA ALA A 52 -0.43 3.31 -7.84
C ALA A 52 0.04 1.89 -8.20
N ASN A 53 1.16 1.44 -7.61
CA ASN A 53 1.69 0.10 -7.79
C ASN A 53 0.77 -0.98 -7.20
N ILE A 54 0.10 -0.74 -6.06
CA ILE A 54 -0.93 -1.66 -5.54
C ILE A 54 -2.08 -1.82 -6.54
N ALA A 55 -2.57 -0.71 -7.12
CA ALA A 55 -3.62 -0.76 -8.12
C ALA A 55 -3.18 -1.51 -9.39
N GLU A 56 -1.93 -1.31 -9.82
CA GLU A 56 -1.34 -2.02 -10.95
C GLU A 56 -1.14 -3.52 -10.67
N ALA A 57 -0.64 -3.88 -9.48
CA ALA A 57 -0.52 -5.26 -9.05
C ALA A 57 -1.88 -5.96 -9.13
N TRP A 58 -2.94 -5.33 -8.60
CA TRP A 58 -4.31 -5.88 -8.69
C TRP A 58 -4.77 -6.14 -10.14
N ARG A 59 -4.36 -5.30 -11.09
CA ARG A 59 -4.62 -5.50 -12.53
C ARG A 59 -3.81 -6.67 -13.12
N LYS A 60 -2.61 -6.95 -12.59
CA LYS A 60 -1.68 -8.00 -13.00
C LYS A 60 -1.90 -9.36 -12.34
N ARG A 61 -2.89 -9.50 -11.45
CA ARG A 61 -3.20 -10.72 -10.66
C ARG A 61 -3.56 -12.00 -11.44
N ARG A 62 -3.58 -11.96 -12.78
CA ARG A 62 -3.67 -13.17 -13.62
C ARG A 62 -2.36 -13.97 -13.62
N TYR A 63 -1.25 -13.32 -13.30
CA TYR A 63 0.08 -13.93 -13.30
C TYR A 63 0.77 -13.64 -11.97
N VAL A 64 0.91 -14.67 -11.13
CA VAL A 64 1.50 -14.56 -9.77
C VAL A 64 2.83 -13.82 -9.76
N LYS A 65 3.73 -14.12 -10.72
CA LYS A 65 5.04 -13.45 -10.82
C LYS A 65 4.93 -11.96 -11.07
N HIS A 66 4.01 -11.52 -11.94
CA HIS A 66 3.82 -10.10 -12.22
C HIS A 66 3.13 -9.38 -11.07
N PHE A 67 2.16 -10.03 -10.42
CA PHE A 67 1.52 -9.51 -9.22
C PHE A 67 2.54 -9.25 -8.10
N ALA A 68 3.32 -10.27 -7.72
CA ALA A 68 4.32 -10.16 -6.67
C ALA A 68 5.43 -9.16 -7.03
N SER A 69 5.94 -9.19 -8.27
CA SER A 69 6.97 -8.26 -8.71
C SER A 69 6.50 -6.79 -8.65
N THR A 70 5.25 -6.50 -9.00
CA THR A 70 4.72 -5.14 -8.90
C THR A 70 4.43 -4.73 -7.44
N LEU A 71 4.07 -5.67 -6.56
CA LEU A 71 4.00 -5.39 -5.13
C LEU A 71 5.37 -5.09 -4.49
N ASN A 72 6.45 -5.75 -4.93
CA ASN A 72 7.80 -5.41 -4.48
C ASN A 72 8.19 -3.97 -4.84
N ILE A 73 7.68 -3.44 -5.96
CA ILE A 73 7.87 -2.02 -6.30
C ILE A 73 7.13 -1.14 -5.29
N ALA A 74 5.88 -1.48 -4.95
CA ALA A 74 5.12 -0.76 -3.92
C ALA A 74 5.82 -0.80 -2.54
N GLU A 75 6.42 -1.94 -2.18
CA GLU A 75 7.23 -2.11 -0.97
C GLU A 75 8.45 -1.18 -0.97
N GLY A 76 9.22 -1.16 -2.08
CA GLY A 76 10.36 -0.26 -2.23
C GLY A 76 9.99 1.22 -2.13
N GLU A 77 8.87 1.62 -2.74
CA GLU A 77 8.36 3.00 -2.70
C GLU A 77 7.88 3.41 -1.30
N ALA A 78 7.34 2.45 -0.53
CA ALA A 78 6.96 2.67 0.87
C ALA A 78 8.21 2.88 1.75
N ALA A 79 9.22 2.02 1.60
CA ALA A 79 10.49 2.18 2.30
C ALA A 79 11.22 3.48 1.92
N GLU A 80 11.21 3.85 0.64
CA GLU A 80 11.75 5.13 0.18
C GLU A 80 10.99 6.32 0.82
N THR A 81 9.67 6.24 0.94
CA THR A 81 8.89 7.28 1.64
C THR A 81 9.32 7.42 3.10
N GLN A 82 9.58 6.31 3.80
CA GLN A 82 10.07 6.33 5.20
C GLN A 82 11.42 7.04 5.32
N VAL A 83 12.35 6.79 4.39
CA VAL A 83 13.63 7.52 4.34
C VAL A 83 13.41 9.03 4.20
N TRP A 84 12.47 9.46 3.35
CA TRP A 84 12.15 10.90 3.20
C TRP A 84 11.48 11.49 4.44
N ILE A 85 10.66 10.72 5.17
CA ILE A 85 10.11 11.11 6.48
C ILE A 85 11.25 11.33 7.49
N GLU A 86 12.22 10.43 7.55
CA GLU A 86 13.38 10.53 8.43
C GLU A 86 14.22 11.77 8.14
N TYR A 87 14.51 12.05 6.86
CA TYR A 87 15.18 13.30 6.48
C TYR A 87 14.36 14.53 6.86
N ALA A 88 13.05 14.54 6.63
CA ALA A 88 12.21 15.68 7.01
C ALA A 88 12.26 15.95 8.52
N ALA A 89 12.29 14.90 9.34
CA ALA A 89 12.43 15.01 10.79
C ALA A 89 13.83 15.49 11.21
N ALA A 90 14.89 14.96 10.57
CA ALA A 90 16.27 15.33 10.86
C ALA A 90 16.57 16.81 10.55
N HIS A 91 15.94 17.36 9.51
CA HIS A 91 16.02 18.79 9.17
C HIS A 91 15.04 19.67 9.98
N GLY A 92 14.22 19.08 10.86
CA GLY A 92 13.25 19.80 11.68
C GLY A 92 12.01 20.30 10.93
N TYR A 93 11.73 19.77 9.74
CA TYR A 93 10.51 20.09 8.97
C TYR A 93 9.28 19.34 9.46
N LEU A 94 9.50 18.21 10.14
CA LEU A 94 8.52 17.46 10.91
C LEU A 94 9.01 17.31 12.35
N ASP A 95 8.11 17.41 13.31
CA ASP A 95 8.40 16.99 14.67
C ASP A 95 8.48 15.46 14.76
N GLN A 96 9.19 14.97 15.79
CA GLN A 96 9.47 13.55 15.97
C GLN A 96 8.20 12.71 16.13
N GLN A 97 7.16 13.25 16.76
CA GLN A 97 5.90 12.53 16.98
C GLN A 97 5.13 12.38 15.66
N THR A 98 5.06 13.43 14.86
CA THR A 98 4.45 13.39 13.53
C THR A 98 5.20 12.44 12.59
N ALA A 99 6.53 12.48 12.60
CA ALA A 99 7.36 11.58 11.79
C ALA A 99 7.16 10.10 12.20
N LYS A 100 7.14 9.82 13.50
CA LYS A 100 6.85 8.49 14.04
C LYS A 100 5.48 7.98 13.59
N GLN A 101 4.43 8.79 13.73
CA GLN A 101 3.09 8.41 13.29
C GLN A 101 3.03 8.15 11.78
N ALA A 102 3.72 8.96 10.97
CA ALA A 102 3.81 8.73 9.53
C ALA A 102 4.50 7.40 9.20
N ASN A 103 5.59 7.08 9.90
CA ASN A 103 6.29 5.80 9.74
C ASN A 103 5.45 4.61 10.18
N GLU A 104 4.70 4.72 11.28
CA GLU A 104 3.79 3.66 11.75
C GLU A 104 2.72 3.30 10.71
N PHE A 105 2.20 4.30 9.96
CA PHE A 105 1.28 4.02 8.85
C PHE A 105 1.96 3.25 7.72
N TYR A 106 3.20 3.58 7.39
CA TYR A 106 3.96 2.87 6.35
C TYR A 106 4.38 1.47 6.79
N ASP A 107 4.72 1.27 8.06
CA ASP A 107 5.00 -0.06 8.62
C ASP A 107 3.78 -0.99 8.50
N GLU A 108 2.59 -0.48 8.79
CA GLU A 108 1.35 -1.23 8.58
C GLU A 108 1.15 -1.60 7.10
N ILE A 109 1.33 -0.63 6.19
CA ILE A 109 1.19 -0.86 4.74
C ILE A 109 2.22 -1.90 4.27
N LEU A 110 3.48 -1.81 4.70
CA LEU A 110 4.55 -2.75 4.36
C LEU A 110 4.20 -4.17 4.78
N ARG A 111 3.72 -4.37 6.02
CA ARG A 111 3.29 -5.70 6.50
C ARG A 111 2.17 -6.28 5.64
N MET A 112 1.21 -5.44 5.22
CA MET A 112 0.14 -5.88 4.33
C MET A 112 0.67 -6.26 2.94
N ILE A 113 1.55 -5.45 2.36
CA ILE A 113 2.19 -5.73 1.06
C ILE A 113 2.98 -7.04 1.12
N VAL A 114 3.83 -7.23 2.14
CA VAL A 114 4.62 -8.45 2.34
C VAL A 114 3.71 -9.66 2.51
N SER A 115 2.62 -9.54 3.29
CA SER A 115 1.64 -10.63 3.42
C SER A 115 1.01 -11.02 2.08
N MET A 116 0.76 -10.05 1.19
CA MET A 116 0.25 -10.32 -0.16
C MET A 116 1.30 -10.95 -1.07
N ILE A 117 2.58 -10.60 -0.91
CA ILE A 117 3.72 -11.16 -1.66
C ILE A 117 4.00 -12.61 -1.23
N VAL A 118 3.87 -12.91 0.06
CA VAL A 118 4.13 -14.25 0.62
C VAL A 118 3.05 -15.26 0.23
N ALA A 119 1.80 -14.82 0.12
CA ALA A 119 0.65 -15.67 -0.24
C ALA A 119 -0.12 -15.15 -1.47
N PRO A 120 0.53 -14.99 -2.64
CA PRO A 120 -0.05 -14.34 -3.81
C PRO A 120 -1.20 -15.15 -4.44
N GLU A 121 -1.25 -16.47 -4.22
CA GLU A 121 -2.33 -17.36 -4.64
C GLU A 121 -3.68 -17.02 -4.00
N LYS A 122 -3.70 -16.38 -2.82
CA LYS A 122 -4.93 -15.86 -2.20
C LYS A 122 -5.56 -14.73 -3.02
N TRP A 123 -4.76 -14.03 -3.82
CA TRP A 123 -5.14 -12.80 -4.53
C TRP A 123 -5.25 -13.00 -6.04
N CYS A 124 -4.51 -13.96 -6.59
CA CYS A 124 -4.39 -14.17 -8.02
C CYS A 124 -5.48 -15.11 -8.56
N VAL A 125 -5.96 -14.82 -9.77
CA VAL A 125 -6.92 -15.66 -10.50
C VAL A 125 -6.16 -16.47 -11.54
N GLY A 126 -5.75 -17.70 -11.19
CA GLY A 126 -5.04 -18.60 -12.08
C GLY A 126 -5.22 -20.07 -11.68
N LYS A 127 -5.61 -20.92 -12.63
CA LYS A 127 -5.67 -22.38 -12.41
C LYS A 127 -4.28 -22.85 -11.99
N GLY A 128 -4.17 -23.42 -10.79
CA GLY A 128 -2.99 -24.14 -10.36
C GLY A 128 -2.54 -25.11 -11.45
N GLY A 129 -1.24 -25.14 -11.71
CA GLY A 129 -0.64 -26.10 -12.60
C GLY A 129 -0.87 -27.51 -12.06
N SER A 130 -1.87 -28.20 -12.60
CA SER A 130 -1.86 -29.65 -12.72
C SER A 130 -1.97 -29.95 -14.21
N GLY A 131 -0.86 -30.40 -14.79
CA GLY A 131 -0.72 -31.01 -16.11
C GLY A 131 -1.47 -30.33 -17.26
N ARG A 132 -0.78 -29.48 -18.04
CA ARG A 132 -1.23 -29.21 -19.41
C ARG A 132 -0.04 -28.91 -20.33
N ASN A 133 0.06 -29.74 -21.37
CA ASN A 133 1.10 -29.72 -22.40
C ASN A 133 1.27 -28.32 -23.01
N ARG A 134 2.53 -27.94 -23.20
CA ARG A 134 3.01 -26.63 -23.70
C ARG A 134 2.76 -26.36 -25.19
N GLU A 135 1.86 -27.07 -25.86
CA GLU A 135 1.74 -27.00 -27.32
C GLU A 135 0.59 -26.14 -27.87
N ASN A 136 -0.28 -25.56 -27.03
CA ASN A 136 -1.43 -24.77 -27.51
C ASN A 136 -1.48 -23.32 -26.99
N ASP A 137 -0.33 -22.71 -26.68
CA ASP A 137 -0.28 -21.34 -26.13
C ASP A 137 -0.23 -20.22 -27.20
N GLU A 138 -0.51 -20.56 -28.46
CA GLU A 138 -0.70 -19.59 -29.53
C GLU A 138 -2.18 -19.56 -29.95
N LEU A 139 -2.74 -18.34 -29.95
CA LEU A 139 -4.14 -17.97 -30.19
C LEU A 139 -5.11 -18.09 -29.01
N LYS A 140 -4.96 -17.19 -28.04
CA LYS A 140 -6.13 -16.54 -27.44
C LYS A 140 -6.31 -15.15 -28.02
N THR A 141 -7.47 -14.90 -28.61
CA THR A 141 -7.82 -13.61 -29.21
C THR A 141 -7.82 -12.51 -28.15
N LYS A 142 -7.43 -11.30 -28.56
CA LYS A 142 -7.37 -10.10 -27.68
C LYS A 142 -8.71 -9.78 -26.99
N GLU A 143 -9.82 -10.33 -27.46
CA GLU A 143 -11.16 -10.18 -26.89
C GLU A 143 -11.39 -10.98 -25.59
N GLU A 144 -10.79 -12.17 -25.42
CA GLU A 144 -10.93 -12.94 -24.17
C GLU A 144 -10.15 -12.32 -22.99
N LEU A 145 -9.15 -11.47 -23.27
CA LEU A 145 -8.39 -10.74 -22.24
C LEU A 145 -9.16 -9.54 -21.64
N SER A 146 -10.30 -9.18 -22.23
CA SER A 146 -11.04 -7.94 -21.95
C SER A 146 -12.02 -8.03 -20.78
N VAL A 147 -12.33 -9.22 -20.27
CA VAL A 147 -13.53 -9.36 -19.43
C VAL A 147 -13.28 -8.94 -17.98
N TYR A 148 -13.38 -7.63 -17.71
CA TYR A 148 -13.82 -7.10 -16.41
C TYR A 148 -15.30 -7.45 -16.19
N SER A 149 -15.57 -8.75 -16.12
CA SER A 149 -16.88 -9.24 -15.75
C SER A 149 -16.96 -9.16 -14.23
N SER A 150 -17.91 -8.37 -13.74
CA SER A 150 -18.34 -8.30 -12.34
C SER A 150 -18.78 -9.66 -11.76
N VAL A 151 -18.81 -10.71 -12.58
CA VAL A 151 -19.30 -12.05 -12.25
C VAL A 151 -18.20 -12.95 -11.64
N GLU A 152 -16.92 -12.53 -11.64
CA GLU A 152 -15.77 -13.28 -11.09
C GLU A 152 -14.97 -12.54 -9.99
N ALA A 153 -15.59 -11.59 -9.27
CA ALA A 153 -14.92 -10.93 -8.14
C ALA A 153 -14.55 -11.97 -7.06
N PRO A 154 -13.25 -12.13 -6.71
CA PRO A 154 -12.86 -13.10 -5.70
C PRO A 154 -13.41 -12.70 -4.34
N LEU A 155 -13.86 -13.70 -3.58
CA LEU A 155 -14.19 -13.54 -2.18
C LEU A 155 -12.89 -13.64 -1.38
N ILE A 156 -12.45 -12.53 -0.79
CA ILE A 156 -11.18 -12.47 -0.05
C ILE A 156 -11.45 -12.00 1.37
N ASP A 157 -10.99 -12.76 2.36
CA ASP A 157 -10.91 -12.25 3.73
C ASP A 157 -9.65 -11.42 3.90
N GLN A 158 -9.84 -10.14 4.19
CA GLN A 158 -8.75 -9.20 4.43
C GLN A 158 -8.50 -8.98 5.94
N SER A 159 -9.17 -9.75 6.82
CA SER A 159 -9.02 -9.62 8.27
C SER A 159 -7.58 -9.87 8.75
N GLU A 160 -6.89 -10.81 8.12
CA GLU A 160 -5.47 -11.10 8.40
C GLU A 160 -4.60 -9.85 8.18
N LEU A 161 -4.90 -9.04 7.16
CA LEU A 161 -4.15 -7.81 6.89
C LEU A 161 -4.28 -6.79 8.03
N LEU A 162 -5.45 -6.73 8.69
CA LEU A 162 -5.70 -5.83 9.82
C LEU A 162 -5.05 -6.31 11.12
N SER A 163 -4.86 -7.63 11.26
CA SER A 163 -4.25 -8.24 12.46
C SER A 163 -2.72 -8.10 12.51
N LEU A 164 -2.09 -7.73 11.40
CA LEU A 164 -0.64 -7.51 11.30
C LEU A 164 -0.21 -6.15 11.87
N SER A 165 -1.16 -5.32 12.29
CA SER A 165 -0.94 -4.04 12.96
C SER A 165 -0.85 -4.24 14.48
N PRO A 166 0.22 -3.80 15.17
CA PRO A 166 0.16 -3.67 16.62
C PRO A 166 -1.02 -2.75 16.99
N PRO A 167 -1.72 -2.97 18.11
CA PRO A 167 -2.78 -2.06 18.51
C PRO A 167 -2.21 -0.65 18.63
N LEU A 168 -2.84 0.30 17.92
CA LEU A 168 -2.57 1.73 18.05
C LEU A 168 -2.65 2.09 19.54
N ARG A 169 -1.53 2.47 20.16
CA ARG A 169 -1.62 3.22 21.43
C ARG A 169 -2.18 4.58 21.08
N VAL A 170 -3.49 4.71 21.19
CA VAL A 170 -4.12 6.00 21.36
C VAL A 170 -3.61 6.54 22.70
N SER A 171 -2.76 7.55 22.65
CA SER A 171 -2.55 8.43 23.80
C SER A 171 -2.55 9.86 23.28
N LEU A 172 -3.77 10.38 23.08
CA LEU A 172 -4.04 11.80 23.07
C LEU A 172 -4.79 12.10 24.36
N SER A 173 -4.14 12.93 25.19
CA SER A 173 -4.73 13.85 26.18
C SER A 173 -5.75 13.28 27.17
N ASP A 174 -5.31 13.07 28.43
CA ASP A 174 -6.12 13.23 29.65
C ASP A 174 -5.21 13.46 30.89
N ASP A 175 -4.17 14.31 30.79
CA ASP A 175 -3.35 14.74 31.95
C ASP A 175 -3.04 16.24 31.92
N PHE A 176 -4.06 17.05 31.62
CA PHE A 176 -4.06 18.48 31.94
C PHE A 176 -5.36 18.84 32.65
N GLU A 177 -5.53 18.40 33.89
CA GLU A 177 -6.30 19.14 34.88
C GLU A 177 -5.57 19.14 36.23
N ASP A 178 -5.22 20.36 36.64
CA ASP A 178 -5.11 20.88 38.00
C ASP A 178 -4.35 20.11 39.08
N GLU A 179 -3.24 20.72 39.54
CA GLU A 179 -3.15 21.14 40.94
C GLU A 179 -2.10 22.27 41.09
N ASN A 180 -2.58 23.50 40.95
CA ASN A 180 -2.11 24.61 41.78
C ASN A 180 -2.90 24.53 43.10
N ALA A 181 -2.26 24.04 44.16
CA ALA A 181 -2.64 24.25 45.56
C ALA A 181 -1.39 24.22 46.45
#